data_AF-A0A5C7Z8L0-F1
#
_entry.id   AF-A0A5C7Z8L0-F1
#
_cell.length_a   1.000
_cell.length_b   1.000
_cell.length_c   1.000
_cell.angle_alpha   90.00
_cell.angle_beta   90.00
_cell.angle_gamma   90.00
#
_symmetry.space_group_name_H-M   'P 1'
#
loop_
_entity.id
_entity.type
_entity.pdbx_description
1 polymer ?
#
loop_
_entity_poly.entity_id
_entity_poly.type
_entity_poly.pdbx_seq_one_letter_code
_entity_poly.pdbx_strand_id
1 'polypeptide(L)' 'LLNYRWEESTSGPPRKYYGLTDEGKEFLQELNGTWKELSDAVNIITSQN' A
#
# COMPACT_ATOMS: atom_id res chain seq x y z
N LEU A 1 -7.09 -8.23 2.45
CA LEU A 1 -6.20 -7.17 1.88
C LEU A 1 -6.96 -6.04 1.18
N LEU A 2 -7.80 -6.31 0.17
CA LEU A 2 -8.61 -5.26 -0.49
C LEU A 2 -10.10 -5.58 -0.45
N ASN A 3 -10.90 -4.54 -0.22
CA ASN A 3 -12.34 -4.49 -0.44
C ASN A 3 -12.59 -3.86 -1.81
N TYR A 4 -13.72 -4.19 -2.42
CA TYR A 4 -14.16 -3.51 -3.64
C TYR A 4 -15.64 -3.16 -3.59
N ARG A 5 -16.02 -2.11 -4.33
CA ARG A 5 -17.41 -1.74 -4.60
C ARG A 5 -17.57 -1.27 -6.04
N TRP A 6 -18.73 -1.57 -6.62
CA TRP A 6 -19.16 -1.00 -7.89
C TRP A 6 -19.92 0.30 -7.63
N GLU A 7 -19.61 1.34 -8.40
CA GLU A 7 -20.28 2.63 -8.35
C GLU A 7 -20.77 2.96 -9.76
N GLU A 8 -22.09 3.09 -9.91
CA GLU A 8 -22.70 3.48 -11.17
C GLU A 8 -22.30 4.91 -11.54
N SER A 9 -21.98 5.11 -12.82
CA SER A 9 -21.59 6.41 -13.34
C SER A 9 -22.77 7.06 -14.04
N THR A 10 -23.04 8.34 -13.75
CA THR A 10 -24.16 9.10 -14.35
C THR A 10 -24.07 9.27 -15.87
N SER A 11 -22.91 9.01 -16.47
CA SER A 11 -22.66 9.28 -17.90
C SER A 11 -21.76 8.24 -18.57
N GLY A 12 -21.61 7.04 -18.00
CA GLY A 12 -20.72 6.02 -18.55
C GLY A 12 -20.83 4.68 -17.85
N PRO A 13 -19.96 3.70 -18.18
CA PRO A 13 -19.99 2.39 -17.56
C PRO A 13 -19.68 2.45 -16.06
N PRO A 14 -20.16 1.46 -15.27
CA PRO A 14 -19.91 1.40 -13.84
C PRO A 14 -18.41 1.29 -13.54
N ARG A 15 -17.97 1.97 -12.48
CA ARG A 15 -16.56 1.98 -12.04
C ARG A 15 -16.39 1.07 -10.83
N LYS A 16 -15.31 0.29 -10.82
CA LYS A 16 -14.92 -0.53 -9.67
C LYS A 16 -13.87 0.22 -8.83
N TYR A 17 -14.22 0.53 -7.59
CA TYR A 17 -13.32 1.14 -6.63
C TYR A 17 -12.76 0.08 -5.69
N TYR A 18 -11.46 0.17 -5.43
CA TYR A 18 -10.76 -0.69 -4.48
C TYR A 18 -10.35 0.14 -3.27
N GLY A 19 -10.47 -0.46 -2.08
CA GLY A 19 -10.00 0.12 -0.83
C GLY A 19 -9.32 -0.93 0.01
N LEU A 20 -8.43 -0.52 0.92
CA LEU A 20 -7.80 -1.45 1.85
C LEU A 20 -8.82 -2.02 2.84
N THR A 21 -8.76 -3.33 3.06
CA THR A 21 -9.38 -3.95 4.24
C THR A 21 -8.59 -3.54 5.48
N ASP A 22 -9.12 -3.78 6.68
CA ASP A 22 -8.36 -3.52 7.91
C ASP A 22 -7.09 -4.38 7.97
N GLU A 23 -7.19 -5.68 7.64
CA GLU A 23 -6.03 -6.56 7.44
C GLU A 23 -5.05 -6.02 6.38
N GLY A 24 -5.57 -5.35 5.33
CA GLY A 24 -4.75 -4.74 4.29
C GLY A 24 -3.96 -3.54 4.79
N LYS A 25 -4.52 -2.77 5.74
CA LYS A 25 -3.82 -1.67 6.39
C LYS A 25 -2.74 -2.19 7.34
N GLU A 26 -3.05 -3.24 8.11
CA GLU A 26 -2.08 -3.90 8.99
C GLU A 26 -0.89 -4.44 8.18
N PHE A 27 -1.16 -5.19 7.11
CA PHE A 27 -0.12 -5.69 6.21
C PHE A 27 0.71 -4.56 5.56
N LEU A 28 0.06 -3.46 5.15
CA LEU A 28 0.76 -2.29 4.60
C LEU A 28 1.70 -1.66 5.64
N GLN A 29 1.29 -1.62 6.91
CA GLN A 29 2.10 -1.08 8.00
C GLN A 29 3.35 -1.95 8.23
N GLU A 30 3.21 -3.28 8.24
CA GLU A 30 4.33 -4.20 8.35
C GLU A 30 5.32 -4.07 7.18
N LEU A 31 4.78 -3.94 5.96
CA LEU A 31 5.59 -3.75 4.76
C LEU A 31 6.38 -2.44 4.81
N ASN A 32 5.74 -1.35 5.28
CA ASN A 32 6.42 -0.07 5.47
C ASN A 32 7.55 -0.18 6.52
N GLY A 33 7.34 -0.94 7.60
CA GLY A 33 8.38 -1.20 8.60
C GLY A 33 9.57 -1.93 7.98
N THR A 34 9.30 -3.03 7.27
CA THR A 34 10.34 -3.83 6.60
C THR A 34 11.13 -2.99 5.58
N TRP A 35 10.43 -2.16 4.80
CA TRP A 35 11.08 -1.27 3.84
C TRP A 35 11.97 -0.24 4.51
N LYS A 36 11.52 0.33 5.64
CA LYS A 36 12.32 1.29 6.41
C LYS A 36 13.60 0.65 6.93
N GLU A 37 13.53 -0.54 7.52
CA GLU A 37 14.71 -1.27 8.00
C GLU A 37 15.72 -1.54 6.87
N LEU A 38 15.23 -2.00 5.72
CA LEU A 38 16.06 -2.22 4.54
C LEU A 38 16.72 -0.92 4.05
N SER A 39 15.94 0.16 3.93
CA SER A 39 16.44 1.45 3.50
C SER A 39 17.48 2.00 4.46
N ASP A 40 17.27 1.88 5.76
CA ASP A 40 18.19 2.33 6.79
C ASP A 40 19.51 1.53 6.71
N ALA A 41 19.44 0.21 6.50
CA ALA A 41 20.63 -0.63 6.30
C ALA A 41 21.44 -0.23 5.05
N VAL A 42 20.79 0.02 3.93
CA VAL A 42 21.45 0.51 2.70
C VAL A 42 22.11 1.87 2.92
N ASN A 43 21.43 2.79 3.61
CA ASN A 43 21.98 4.10 3.92
C ASN A 43 23.22 3.99 4.82
N ILE A 44 23.24 3.11 5.82
CA ILE A 44 24.42 2.87 6.66
C ILE A 44 25.61 2.41 5.81
N ILE A 45 25.40 1.44 4.92
CA ILE A 45 26.46 0.87 4.08
C ILE A 45 27.01 1.91 3.10
N THR A 46 26.13 2.73 2.52
CA THR A 46 26.51 3.69 1.48
C THR A 46 27.03 5.02 2.03
N SER A 47 26.70 5.40 3.27
CA SER A 47 27.16 6.65 3.91
C SER A 47 28.49 6.53 4.66
N GLN A 48 28.93 5.31 4.99
CA GLN A 48 30.20 5.04 5.67
C GLN A 48 31.38 4.79 4.71
N ASN A 49 31.19 4.99 3.40
CA ASN A 49 32.25 4.94 2.38
C ASN A 49 32.70 6.34 1.95
#